data_AF-T1A311-F1
#
_entry.id   AF-T1A311-F1
#
_cell.length_a   1.000
_cell.length_b   1.000
_cell.length_c   1.000
_cell.angle_alpha   90.00
_cell.angle_beta   90.00
_cell.angle_gamma   90.00
#
_symmetry.space_group_name_H-M   'P 1'
#
loop_
_entity.id
_entity.type
_entity.pdbx_description
1 polymer ?
#
loop_
_entity_poly.entity_id
_entity_poly.type
_entity_poly.pdbx_seq_one_letter_code
_entity_poly.pdbx_strand_id
1 'polypeptide(L)'
;MFKKYEAYAIIDSDVCPKKDWLSFLISPLYDKRVGISTAYPIFKPLGGFWAEVKMVWGFVGNSMMESKRTRFAWGGSMAFTREIVNDKLLESLESALSDDITITQHAKMMGLGIAYVQK
;
A
#
# COMPACT_ATOMS: atom_id res chain seq x y z
N MET A 1 -0.49 15.34 -16.09
CA MET A 1 -0.38 16.21 -14.91
C MET A 1 0.46 15.59 -13.77
N PHE A 2 0.55 14.25 -13.65
CA PHE A 2 1.20 13.54 -12.54
C PHE A 2 2.60 12.96 -12.85
N LYS A 3 3.45 13.67 -13.58
CA LYS A 3 4.84 13.22 -13.87
C LYS A 3 5.92 14.08 -13.20
N LYS A 4 5.53 14.96 -12.28
CA LYS A 4 6.44 15.92 -11.63
C LYS A 4 7.32 15.26 -10.57
N TYR A 5 6.81 14.24 -9.88
CA TYR A 5 7.50 13.56 -8.79
C TYR A 5 7.92 12.16 -9.22
N GLU A 6 8.95 11.62 -8.58
CA GLU A 6 9.47 10.28 -8.86
C GLU A 6 8.60 9.17 -8.24
N ALA A 7 7.96 9.50 -7.11
CA ALA A 7 7.04 8.62 -6.40
C ALA A 7 5.91 9.42 -5.77
N TYR A 8 4.82 8.72 -5.49
CA TYR A 8 3.63 9.21 -4.81
C TYR A 8 3.38 8.34 -3.59
N ALA A 9 3.06 8.95 -2.45
CA ALA A 9 2.73 8.26 -1.22
C ALA A 9 1.32 8.63 -0.76
N ILE A 10 0.55 7.64 -0.33
CA ILE A 10 -0.81 7.74 0.18
C ILE A 10 -0.82 7.21 1.62
N ILE A 11 -1.55 7.92 2.48
CA ILE A 11 -1.77 7.55 3.87
C ILE A 11 -3.20 7.92 4.25
N ASP A 12 -3.88 7.06 5.01
CA ASP A 12 -5.21 7.40 5.53
C ASP A 12 -5.09 8.46 6.63
N SER A 13 -6.14 9.27 6.79
CA SER A 13 -6.18 10.36 7.76
C SER A 13 -6.20 9.90 9.22
N ASP A 14 -6.51 8.63 9.48
CA ASP A 14 -6.55 8.01 10.80
C ASP A 14 -5.27 7.21 11.15
N VAL A 15 -4.28 7.18 10.25
CA VAL A 15 -2.99 6.54 10.54
C VAL A 15 -2.11 7.44 11.40
N CYS A 16 -1.46 6.82 12.39
CA CYS A 16 -0.43 7.45 13.21
C CYS A 16 0.98 6.99 12.77
N PRO A 17 1.60 7.60 11.74
CA PRO A 17 2.90 7.17 11.23
C PRO A 17 4.04 7.49 12.21
N LYS A 18 5.08 6.65 12.19
CA LYS A 18 6.36 6.98 12.84
C LYS A 18 7.10 8.06 12.04
N LYS A 19 8.02 8.79 12.68
CA LYS A 19 8.79 9.88 12.04
C LYS A 19 9.55 9.45 10.78
N ASP A 20 9.92 8.19 10.68
CA ASP A 20 10.67 7.59 9.58
C ASP A 20 9.79 6.87 8.55
N TRP A 21 8.46 6.85 8.75
CA TRP A 21 7.49 6.15 7.90
C TRP A 21 7.74 6.35 6.40
N LEU A 22 7.85 7.61 5.96
CA LEU A 22 8.01 7.92 4.54
C LEU A 22 9.33 7.36 3.98
N SER A 23 10.44 7.50 4.73
CA SER A 23 11.74 6.98 4.30
C SER A 23 11.74 5.46 4.13
N PHE A 24 11.05 4.75 5.03
CA PHE A 24 10.89 3.29 4.92
C PHE A 24 10.00 2.92 3.74
N LEU A 25 8.91 3.68 3.53
CA LEU A 25 7.96 3.39 2.47
C LEU A 25 8.56 3.62 1.07
N ILE A 26 9.37 4.67 0.88
CA ILE A 26 9.97 4.96 -0.43
C ILE A 26 11.22 4.12 -0.74
N SER A 27 11.95 3.64 0.27
CA SER A 27 13.24 2.96 0.07
C SER A 27 13.17 1.75 -0.88
N PRO A 28 12.15 0.86 -0.80
CA PRO A 28 12.02 -0.25 -1.74
C PRO A 28 11.83 0.14 -3.20
N LEU A 29 11.31 1.35 -3.47
CA LEU A 29 11.07 1.85 -4.83
C LEU A 29 12.36 2.16 -5.60
N TYR A 30 13.52 2.15 -4.92
CA TYR A 30 14.82 2.27 -5.59
C TYR A 30 15.13 1.07 -6.50
N ASP A 31 14.59 -0.12 -6.17
CA ASP A 31 14.64 -1.26 -7.08
C ASP A 31 13.62 -1.07 -8.21
N LYS A 32 14.09 -0.89 -9.45
CA LYS A 32 13.24 -0.70 -10.63
C LYS A 32 12.25 -1.85 -10.90
N ARG A 33 12.44 -3.00 -10.25
CA ARG A 33 11.51 -4.14 -10.30
C ARG A 33 10.33 -3.98 -9.35
N VAL A 34 10.38 -3.03 -8.42
CA VAL A 34 9.34 -2.74 -7.43
C VAL A 34 8.60 -1.48 -7.84
N GLY A 35 7.32 -1.63 -8.17
CA GLY A 35 6.45 -0.51 -8.53
C GLY A 35 5.70 0.07 -7.33
N ILE A 36 5.41 -0.77 -6.33
CA ILE A 36 4.65 -0.40 -5.13
C ILE A 36 5.42 -0.83 -3.90
N SER A 37 5.40 0.01 -2.86
CA SER A 37 5.81 -0.31 -1.50
C SER A 37 4.66 -0.03 -0.56
N THR A 38 4.34 -0.96 0.34
CA THR A 38 3.20 -0.83 1.25
C THR A 38 3.56 -1.22 2.67
N ALA A 39 2.88 -0.64 3.65
CA ALA A 39 2.88 -1.09 5.04
C ALA A 39 1.46 -1.51 5.42
N TYR A 40 1.31 -2.26 6.51
CA TYR A 40 0.01 -2.72 6.98
C TYR A 40 -0.13 -2.39 8.47
N PRO A 41 -1.31 -1.96 8.92
CA PRO A 41 -1.46 -1.44 10.27
C PRO A 41 -1.45 -2.56 11.29
N ILE A 42 -0.88 -2.26 12.47
CA ILE A 42 -1.11 -3.06 13.67
C ILE A 42 -2.25 -2.41 14.44
N PHE A 43 -3.40 -3.06 14.48
CA PHE A 43 -4.55 -2.58 15.26
C PHE A 43 -4.30 -2.83 16.74
N LYS A 44 -4.07 -1.76 17.50
CA LYS A 44 -3.98 -1.83 18.97
C LYS A 44 -5.39 -1.71 19.56
N PRO A 45 -5.85 -2.70 20.34
CA PRO A 45 -7.17 -2.62 20.97
C PRO A 45 -7.16 -1.53 22.04
N LEU A 46 -8.17 -0.65 22.03
CA LEU A 46 -8.39 0.38 23.06
C LEU A 46 -9.33 -0.10 24.18
N GLY A 47 -9.73 -1.38 24.16
CA GLY A 47 -10.61 -2.04 25.13
C GLY A 47 -11.87 -2.64 24.49
N GLY A 48 -12.39 -3.69 25.13
CA GLY A 48 -13.63 -4.37 24.72
C GLY A 48 -13.43 -5.49 23.69
N PHE A 49 -14.36 -6.44 23.69
CA PHE A 49 -14.32 -7.66 22.86
C PHE A 49 -14.13 -7.37 21.37
N TRP A 50 -14.85 -6.40 20.81
CA TRP A 50 -14.78 -6.09 19.38
C TRP A 50 -13.45 -5.47 18.95
N ALA A 51 -12.75 -4.77 19.86
CA ALA A 51 -11.42 -4.24 19.58
C ALA A 51 -10.38 -5.37 19.45
N GLU A 52 -10.51 -6.41 20.27
CA GLU A 52 -9.69 -7.62 20.18
C GLU A 52 -10.00 -8.42 18.92
N VAL A 53 -11.28 -8.57 18.55
CA VAL A 53 -11.67 -9.21 17.29
C VAL A 53 -11.07 -8.47 16.08
N LYS A 54 -11.11 -7.13 16.07
CA LYS A 54 -10.48 -6.31 15.02
C LYS A 54 -8.96 -6.52 14.96
N MET A 55 -8.30 -6.60 16.11
CA MET A 55 -6.88 -6.92 16.19
C MET A 55 -6.58 -8.30 15.57
N VAL A 56 -7.34 -9.34 15.95
CA VAL A 56 -7.17 -10.69 15.41
C VAL A 56 -7.41 -10.73 13.90
N TRP A 57 -8.45 -10.04 13.42
CA TRP A 57 -8.72 -9.90 11.99
C TRP A 57 -7.56 -9.23 11.25
N GLY A 58 -6.93 -8.22 11.86
CA GLY A 58 -5.73 -7.57 11.33
C GLY A 58 -4.56 -8.52 11.10
N PHE A 59 -4.38 -9.54 11.94
CA PHE A 59 -3.30 -10.51 11.74
C PHE A 59 -3.48 -11.36 10.47
N VAL A 60 -4.72 -11.58 10.01
CA VAL A 60 -4.97 -12.26 8.74
C VAL A 60 -4.40 -11.43 7.59
N GLY A 61 -4.71 -10.13 7.56
CA GLY A 61 -4.16 -9.20 6.57
C GLY A 61 -2.63 -9.12 6.63
N ASN A 62 -2.07 -9.05 7.84
CA ASN A 62 -0.63 -9.06 8.05
C ASN A 62 0.04 -10.31 7.47
N SER A 63 -0.57 -11.48 7.69
CA SER A 63 -0.08 -12.76 7.15
C SER A 63 -0.09 -12.79 5.62
N MET A 64 -1.07 -12.14 4.99
CA MET A 64 -1.12 -12.02 3.52
C MET A 64 0.03 -11.15 2.98
N MET A 65 0.48 -10.14 3.72
CA MET A 65 1.56 -9.25 3.30
C MET A 65 2.94 -9.93 3.29
N GLU A 66 3.15 -10.96 4.10
CA GLU A 66 4.43 -11.69 4.17
C GLU A 66 4.75 -12.42 2.85
N SER A 67 3.74 -13.02 2.21
CA SER A 67 3.94 -13.74 0.96
C SER A 67 3.87 -12.82 -0.26
N LYS A 68 4.90 -12.87 -1.10
CA LYS A 68 4.95 -12.14 -2.39
C LYS A 68 3.76 -12.42 -3.31
N ARG A 69 3.12 -13.60 -3.18
CA ARG A 69 1.98 -14.00 -4.03
C ARG A 69 0.68 -13.33 -3.60
N THR A 70 0.49 -13.17 -2.29
CA THR A 70 -0.75 -12.66 -1.68
C THR A 70 -0.68 -11.18 -1.35
N ARG A 71 0.53 -10.60 -1.29
CA ARG A 71 0.74 -9.18 -1.02
C ARG A 71 0.02 -8.28 -2.04
N PHE A 72 -0.51 -7.19 -1.52
CA PHE A 72 -1.27 -6.17 -2.23
C PHE A 72 -0.90 -4.79 -1.67
N ALA A 73 -1.29 -3.72 -2.37
CA ALA A 73 -1.17 -2.37 -1.87
C ALA A 73 -2.32 -2.08 -0.90
N TRP A 74 -2.01 -1.65 0.33
CA TRP A 74 -3.03 -1.22 1.28
C TRP A 74 -3.14 0.31 1.32
N GLY A 75 -4.37 0.81 1.21
CA GLY A 75 -4.75 2.22 1.05
C GLY A 75 -4.20 3.13 2.12
N GLY A 76 -4.26 2.66 3.37
CA GLY A 76 -3.83 3.48 4.49
C GLY A 76 -2.33 3.68 4.60
N SER A 77 -1.50 2.96 3.82
CA SER A 77 -0.07 3.22 3.75
C SER A 77 0.56 2.56 2.53
N MET A 78 0.66 3.29 1.43
CA MET A 78 1.36 2.85 0.22
C MET A 78 2.14 3.97 -0.45
N ALA A 79 3.19 3.59 -1.19
CA ALA A 79 3.85 4.45 -2.15
C ALA A 79 4.04 3.70 -3.47
N PHE A 80 4.00 4.43 -4.58
CA PHE A 80 4.20 3.88 -5.90
C PHE A 80 5.01 4.82 -6.78
N THR A 81 5.73 4.24 -7.74
CA THR A 81 6.56 5.01 -8.66
C THR A 81 5.70 5.76 -9.67
N ARG A 82 6.23 6.84 -10.24
CA ARG A 82 5.53 7.63 -11.26
C ARG A 82 5.14 6.82 -12.50
N GLU A 83 5.84 5.73 -12.81
CA GLU A 83 5.57 4.91 -13.99
C GLU A 83 4.19 4.25 -13.92
N ILE A 84 3.72 3.95 -12.69
CA ILE A 84 2.38 3.42 -12.44
C ILE A 84 1.30 4.45 -12.78
N VAL A 85 1.60 5.75 -12.62
CA VAL A 85 0.64 6.85 -12.86
C VAL A 85 0.57 7.19 -14.34
N ASN A 86 -0.35 6.53 -15.03
CA ASN A 86 -0.65 6.75 -16.44
C ASN A 86 -2.16 6.88 -16.67
N ASP A 87 -2.54 7.32 -17.87
CA ASP A 87 -3.94 7.61 -18.19
C ASP A 87 -4.84 6.38 -17.99
N LYS A 88 -4.34 5.18 -18.31
CA LYS A 88 -5.06 3.92 -18.08
C LYS A 88 -5.36 3.68 -16.59
N LEU A 89 -4.42 3.96 -15.69
CA LEU A 89 -4.69 3.88 -14.24
C LEU A 89 -5.75 4.90 -13.84
N LEU A 90 -5.61 6.15 -14.29
CA LEU A 90 -6.53 7.22 -13.92
C LEU A 90 -7.96 6.91 -14.37
N GLU A 91 -8.15 6.46 -15.61
CA GLU A 91 -9.43 5.98 -16.13
C GLU A 91 -9.99 4.80 -15.32
N SER A 92 -9.13 3.86 -14.93
CA SER A 92 -9.54 2.70 -14.12
C SER A 92 -10.03 3.13 -12.73
N LEU A 93 -9.40 4.15 -12.13
CA LEU A 93 -9.77 4.66 -10.81
C LEU A 93 -11.13 5.38 -10.82
N GLU A 94 -11.52 6.04 -11.91
CA GLU A 94 -12.81 6.77 -12.00
C GLU A 94 -14.04 5.86 -11.80
N SER A 95 -13.91 4.58 -12.16
CA SER A 95 -14.98 3.58 -12.03
C SER A 95 -14.69 2.49 -10.99
N ALA A 96 -13.58 2.63 -10.26
CA ALA A 96 -13.16 1.64 -9.28
C ALA A 96 -13.96 1.77 -7.98
N LEU A 97 -14.32 0.61 -7.41
CA LEU A 97 -14.83 0.56 -6.04
C LEU A 97 -13.70 0.67 -4.99
N SER A 98 -12.49 0.26 -5.35
CA SER A 98 -11.34 0.22 -4.45
C SER A 98 -10.06 0.59 -5.19
N ASP A 99 -9.45 1.70 -4.78
CA ASP A 99 -8.20 2.21 -5.35
C ASP A 99 -7.05 1.21 -5.13
N ASP A 100 -6.96 0.61 -3.95
CA ASP A 100 -5.97 -0.39 -3.55
C ASP A 100 -5.89 -1.56 -4.53
N ILE A 101 -7.05 -2.13 -4.85
CA ILE A 101 -7.16 -3.28 -5.75
C ILE A 101 -6.77 -2.84 -7.16
N THR A 102 -7.27 -1.70 -7.63
CA THR A 102 -7.00 -1.16 -8.96
C THR A 102 -5.51 -0.88 -9.15
N ILE A 103 -4.88 -0.19 -8.21
CA ILE A 103 -3.44 0.13 -8.22
C ILE A 103 -2.61 -1.17 -8.16
N THR A 104 -3.00 -2.12 -7.30
CA THR A 104 -2.35 -3.44 -7.19
C THR A 104 -2.39 -4.21 -8.50
N GLN A 105 -3.56 -4.30 -9.13
CA GLN A 105 -3.74 -5.00 -10.39
C GLN A 105 -2.96 -4.33 -11.52
N HIS A 106 -2.97 -3.01 -11.57
CA HIS A 106 -2.23 -2.25 -12.57
C HIS A 106 -0.72 -2.46 -12.48
N ALA A 107 -0.14 -2.40 -11.28
CA ALA A 107 1.27 -2.72 -11.09
C ALA A 107 1.62 -4.15 -11.54
N LYS A 108 0.77 -5.12 -11.21
CA LYS A 108 0.94 -6.52 -11.66
C LYS A 108 0.85 -6.65 -13.18
N MET A 109 -0.07 -5.95 -13.84
CA MET A 109 -0.16 -5.92 -15.32
C MET A 109 1.09 -5.32 -15.97
N MET A 110 1.75 -4.37 -15.29
CA MET A 110 3.03 -3.80 -15.73
C MET A 110 4.25 -4.70 -15.42
N GLY A 111 4.04 -5.87 -14.80
CA GLY A 111 5.13 -6.76 -14.39
C GLY A 111 5.94 -6.26 -13.20
N LEU A 112 5.42 -5.27 -12.46
CA LEU A 112 6.09 -4.67 -11.31
C LEU A 112 5.74 -5.41 -10.01
N GLY A 113 6.74 -5.54 -9.15
CA GLY A 113 6.63 -6.14 -7.83
C GLY A 113 6.05 -5.19 -6.78
N ILE A 114 5.56 -5.80 -5.70
CA ILE A 114 5.05 -5.11 -4.51
C ILE A 114 5.97 -5.44 -3.33
N ALA A 115 6.59 -4.44 -2.74
CA ALA A 115 7.35 -4.55 -1.51
C ALA A 115 6.44 -4.33 -0.30
N TYR A 116 6.75 -5.03 0.78
CA TYR A 116 6.12 -4.85 2.09
C TYR A 116 7.18 -4.41 3.09
N VAL A 117 6.88 -3.35 3.84
CA VAL A 117 7.75 -2.84 4.89
C VAL A 117 7.07 -3.01 6.24
N GLN A 118 7.76 -3.66 7.17
CA GLN A 118 7.29 -3.83 8.55
C GLN A 118 7.82 -2.68 9.41
N LYS A 119 6.97 -1.76 9.84
CA LYS A 119 7.31 -0.83 10.92
C LYS A 119 6.14 -0.28 11.72
#